data_AF-A0ABD6WTC4-F1
#
_entry.id   AF-A0ABD6WTC4-F1
#
_cell.length_a   1.000
_cell.length_b   1.000
_cell.length_c   1.000
_cell.angle_alpha   90.00
_cell.angle_beta   90.00
_cell.angle_gamma   90.00
#
_symmetry.space_group_name_H-M   'P 1'
#
loop_
_entity.id
_entity.type
_entity.pdbx_description
1 polymer ?
#
loop_
_entity_poly.entity_id
_entity_poly.type
_entity_poly.pdbx_seq_one_letter_code
_entity_poly.pdbx_strand_id
1 'polypeptide(L)'
;MVLEALKEDLRKRDEDIDKLYTHLLSLGDEQLCNIVKANILVMLYNKVEFFFREFIFSIYDDIHDQEVSFFELKPYIQNIISGYLFPKNSNAEQKHQTLKNLFEDKFKIYKPEKTDIANGNVDGRMFKDILKEYQISDIQFHFQAEIDLRTLKDIRNQLAHGEKDFSEIGLAYSVEQLMVCKKEIERIFLDIQDKLEISLNDRFYLNDRFLNDAVNLTQ
;
A
#
# COMPACT_ATOMS: atom_id res chain seq x y z
N MET A 1 7.65 -6.13 14.31
CA MET A 1 7.48 -4.76 14.83
C MET A 1 6.82 -3.85 13.79
N VAL A 2 7.28 -3.87 12.53
CA VAL A 2 6.76 -3.03 11.44
C VAL A 2 5.27 -3.28 11.14
N LEU A 3 4.83 -4.54 11.09
CA LEU A 3 3.43 -4.87 10.78
C LEU A 3 2.43 -4.43 11.87
N GLU A 4 2.86 -4.33 13.12
CA GLU A 4 2.01 -3.88 14.23
C GLU A 4 1.73 -2.37 14.15
N ALA A 5 2.72 -1.57 13.74
CA ALA A 5 2.51 -0.15 13.48
C ALA A 5 1.53 0.06 12.32
N LEU A 6 1.65 -0.73 11.25
CA LEU A 6 0.69 -0.73 10.13
C LEU A 6 -0.73 -1.06 10.60
N LYS A 7 -0.91 -2.14 11.38
CA LYS A 7 -2.21 -2.54 11.93
C LYS A 7 -2.83 -1.41 12.76
N GLU A 8 -2.06 -0.76 13.62
CA GLU A 8 -2.54 0.34 14.45
C GLU A 8 -2.97 1.56 13.63
N ASP A 9 -2.23 1.93 12.59
CA ASP A 9 -2.58 3.08 11.76
C ASP A 9 -3.76 2.81 10.80
N LEU A 10 -3.99 1.55 10.43
CA LEU A 10 -5.23 1.14 9.77
C LEU A 10 -6.42 1.21 10.73
N ARG A 11 -6.23 0.75 11.97
CA ARG A 11 -7.27 0.78 13.02
C ARG A 11 -7.75 2.20 13.29
N LYS A 12 -6.85 3.18 13.41
CA LYS A 12 -7.22 4.61 13.56
C LYS A 12 -8.06 5.14 12.40
N ARG A 13 -7.72 4.74 11.16
CA ARG A 13 -8.51 5.13 9.97
C ARG A 13 -9.89 4.50 9.99
N ASP A 14 -9.99 3.25 10.41
CA ASP A 14 -11.28 2.59 10.59
C ASP A 14 -12.12 3.27 11.67
N GLU A 15 -11.52 3.67 12.79
CA GLU A 15 -12.23 4.45 13.83
C GLU A 15 -12.82 5.75 13.28
N ASP A 16 -12.07 6.49 12.46
CA ASP A 16 -12.57 7.75 11.87
C ASP A 16 -13.68 7.51 10.84
N ILE A 17 -13.56 6.44 10.04
CA ILE A 17 -14.60 6.01 9.09
C ILE A 17 -15.87 5.57 9.85
N ASP A 18 -15.71 4.79 10.91
CA ASP A 18 -16.83 4.25 11.71
C ASP A 18 -17.57 5.35 12.49
N LYS A 19 -16.86 6.40 12.94
CA LYS A 19 -17.50 7.61 13.50
C LYS A 19 -18.44 8.27 12.48
N LEU A 20 -17.99 8.42 11.23
CA LEU A 20 -18.80 9.00 10.16
C LEU A 20 -19.99 8.13 9.78
N TYR A 21 -19.82 6.80 9.72
CA TYR A 21 -20.96 5.88 9.54
C TYR A 21 -21.99 6.02 10.66
N THR A 22 -21.53 6.07 11.92
CA THR A 22 -22.43 6.19 13.07
C THR A 22 -23.24 7.48 12.99
N HIS A 23 -22.60 8.60 12.64
CA HIS A 23 -23.31 9.86 12.41
C HIS A 23 -24.28 9.77 11.23
N LEU A 24 -23.84 9.23 10.09
CA LEU A 24 -24.66 9.07 8.89
C LEU A 24 -25.99 8.36 9.17
N LEU A 25 -25.98 7.31 10.00
CA LEU A 25 -27.20 6.56 10.36
C LEU A 25 -28.19 7.34 11.22
N SER A 26 -27.74 8.42 11.87
CA SER A 26 -28.56 9.29 12.73
C SER A 26 -28.99 10.59 12.05
N LEU A 27 -28.49 10.88 10.83
CA LEU A 27 -28.79 12.10 10.12
C LEU A 27 -30.18 12.05 9.48
N GLY A 28 -30.95 13.12 9.65
CA GLY A 28 -32.25 13.33 8.99
C GLY A 28 -32.20 14.21 7.74
N ASP A 29 -31.07 14.90 7.50
CA ASP A 29 -30.88 15.76 6.33
C ASP A 29 -30.31 14.92 5.18
N GLU A 30 -31.13 14.69 4.14
CA GLU A 30 -30.75 13.90 2.97
C GLU A 30 -29.54 14.45 2.21
N GLN A 31 -29.43 15.79 2.10
CA GLN A 31 -28.30 16.40 1.41
C GLN A 31 -27.02 16.19 2.20
N LEU A 32 -27.07 16.39 3.52
CA LEU A 32 -25.94 16.13 4.40
C LEU A 32 -25.56 14.64 4.40
N CYS A 33 -26.53 13.73 4.39
CA CYS A 33 -26.31 12.29 4.23
C CYS A 33 -25.52 11.98 2.96
N ASN A 34 -25.87 12.60 1.84
CA ASN A 34 -25.15 12.41 0.58
C ASN A 34 -23.71 12.93 0.68
N ILE A 35 -23.50 14.12 1.23
CA ILE A 35 -22.15 14.68 1.44
C ILE A 35 -21.30 13.74 2.31
N VAL A 36 -21.86 13.21 3.39
CA VAL A 36 -21.15 12.28 4.30
C VAL A 36 -20.82 10.96 3.61
N LYS A 37 -21.73 10.38 2.82
CA LYS A 37 -21.44 9.17 2.01
C LYS A 37 -20.25 9.38 1.09
N ALA A 38 -20.20 10.50 0.36
CA ALA A 38 -19.07 10.82 -0.51
C ALA A 38 -17.75 10.99 0.27
N ASN A 39 -17.79 11.59 1.47
CA ASN A 39 -16.60 11.67 2.33
C ASN A 39 -16.10 10.29 2.78
N ILE A 40 -17.00 9.39 3.17
CA ILE A 40 -16.65 8.02 3.54
C ILE A 40 -15.95 7.31 2.38
N LEU A 41 -16.45 7.45 1.14
CA LEU A 41 -15.83 6.86 -0.05
C LEU A 41 -14.40 7.39 -0.28
N VAL A 42 -14.17 8.69 -0.09
CA VAL A 42 -12.82 9.29 -0.17
C VAL A 42 -11.91 8.76 0.95
N MET A 43 -12.43 8.61 2.16
CA MET A 43 -11.66 8.07 3.30
C MET A 43 -11.29 6.59 3.10
N LEU A 44 -12.20 5.78 2.55
CA LEU A 44 -11.91 4.41 2.15
C LEU A 44 -10.79 4.38 1.11
N TYR A 45 -10.82 5.27 0.11
CA TYR A 45 -9.74 5.36 -0.86
C TYR A 45 -8.42 5.80 -0.24
N ASN A 46 -8.43 6.79 0.65
CA ASN A 46 -7.22 7.21 1.37
C ASN A 46 -6.61 6.06 2.19
N LYS A 47 -7.46 5.23 2.82
CA LYS A 47 -7.02 4.02 3.53
C LYS A 47 -6.33 3.04 2.56
N VAL A 48 -6.85 2.87 1.35
CA VAL A 48 -6.24 2.04 0.29
C VAL A 48 -4.86 2.55 -0.13
N GLU A 49 -4.73 3.85 -0.39
CA GLU A 49 -3.44 4.43 -0.77
C GLU A 49 -2.42 4.35 0.37
N PHE A 50 -2.87 4.56 1.60
CA PHE A 50 -2.05 4.37 2.78
C PHE A 50 -1.55 2.93 2.86
N PHE A 51 -2.46 1.95 2.82
CA PHE A 51 -2.13 0.54 2.92
C PHE A 51 -1.14 0.09 1.84
N PHE A 52 -1.41 0.43 0.58
CA PHE A 52 -0.56 0.06 -0.56
C PHE A 52 0.89 0.53 -0.37
N ARG A 53 1.07 1.77 0.10
CA ARG A 53 2.38 2.34 0.35
C ARG A 53 3.08 1.67 1.53
N GLU A 54 2.38 1.53 2.65
CA GLU A 54 2.98 0.94 3.85
C GLU A 54 3.29 -0.56 3.67
N PHE A 55 2.51 -1.27 2.84
CA PHE A 55 2.81 -2.63 2.42
C PHE A 55 4.18 -2.71 1.73
N ILE A 56 4.43 -1.85 0.73
CA ILE A 56 5.74 -1.81 0.05
C ILE A 56 6.83 -1.42 1.03
N PHE A 57 6.60 -0.37 1.82
CA PHE A 57 7.58 0.10 2.81
C PHE A 57 7.96 -0.94 3.85
N SER A 58 7.03 -1.81 4.24
CA SER A 58 7.32 -2.88 5.19
C SER A 58 8.39 -3.85 4.68
N ILE A 59 8.47 -4.08 3.36
CA ILE A 59 9.52 -4.91 2.75
C ILE A 59 10.89 -4.24 2.89
N TYR A 60 10.97 -2.94 2.64
CA TYR A 60 12.23 -2.19 2.75
C TYR A 60 12.68 -2.00 4.20
N ASP A 61 11.72 -1.78 5.10
CA ASP A 61 12.00 -1.66 6.53
C ASP A 61 12.52 -2.99 7.07
N ASP A 62 11.96 -4.13 6.67
CA ASP A 62 12.50 -5.44 7.05
C ASP A 62 13.89 -5.72 6.46
N ILE A 63 14.13 -5.44 5.16
CA ILE A 63 15.47 -5.56 4.55
C ILE A 63 16.51 -4.74 5.34
N HIS A 64 16.15 -3.52 5.72
CA HIS A 64 17.01 -2.63 6.49
C HIS A 64 17.23 -3.14 7.93
N ASP A 65 16.16 -3.53 8.62
CA ASP A 65 16.20 -3.99 10.01
C ASP A 65 16.97 -5.30 10.16
N GLN A 66 17.00 -6.13 9.11
CA GLN A 66 17.83 -7.34 9.02
C GLN A 66 19.26 -7.09 8.52
N GLU A 67 19.64 -5.82 8.28
CA GLU A 67 20.95 -5.40 7.78
C GLU A 67 21.38 -6.11 6.48
N VAL A 68 20.41 -6.39 5.59
CA VAL A 68 20.66 -7.12 4.35
C VAL A 68 21.21 -6.18 3.29
N SER A 69 22.42 -6.45 2.81
CA SER A 69 23.05 -5.63 1.77
C SER A 69 22.41 -5.88 0.40
N PHE A 70 22.51 -4.88 -0.49
CA PHE A 70 21.98 -4.98 -1.86
C PHE A 70 22.43 -6.24 -2.60
N PHE A 71 23.69 -6.65 -2.45
CA PHE A 71 24.27 -7.81 -3.14
C PHE A 71 23.86 -9.17 -2.55
N GLU A 72 23.20 -9.16 -1.39
CA GLU A 72 22.61 -10.34 -0.75
C GLU A 72 21.19 -10.62 -1.22
N LEU A 73 20.52 -9.63 -1.80
CA LEU A 73 19.16 -9.75 -2.32
C LEU A 73 19.09 -10.65 -3.56
N LYS A 74 17.91 -11.23 -3.80
CA LYS A 74 17.61 -11.94 -5.03
C LYS A 74 17.66 -11.00 -6.24
N PRO A 75 18.07 -11.48 -7.43
CA PRO A 75 18.22 -10.64 -8.61
C PRO A 75 16.97 -9.84 -9.00
N TYR A 76 15.77 -10.40 -8.82
CA TYR A 76 14.54 -9.67 -9.14
C TYR A 76 14.28 -8.51 -8.17
N ILE A 77 14.58 -8.67 -6.87
CA ILE A 77 14.50 -7.58 -5.89
C ILE A 77 15.53 -6.51 -6.22
N GLN A 78 16.77 -6.90 -6.55
CA GLN A 78 17.80 -5.95 -7.00
C GLN A 78 17.34 -5.11 -8.19
N ASN A 79 16.64 -5.71 -9.15
CA ASN A 79 16.10 -5.00 -10.31
C ASN A 79 15.03 -3.98 -9.92
N ILE A 80 14.11 -4.35 -9.01
CA ILE A 80 13.07 -3.43 -8.49
C ILE A 80 13.75 -2.23 -7.81
N ILE A 81 14.65 -2.50 -6.87
CA ILE A 81 15.38 -1.46 -6.13
C ILE A 81 16.21 -0.58 -7.07
N SER A 82 16.84 -1.17 -8.08
CA SER A 82 17.60 -0.42 -9.08
C SER A 82 16.73 0.57 -9.86
N GLY A 83 15.45 0.24 -10.09
CA GLY A 83 14.49 1.17 -10.70
C GLY A 83 14.30 2.45 -9.89
N TYR A 84 14.35 2.35 -8.56
CA TYR A 84 14.26 3.50 -7.65
C TYR A 84 15.60 4.22 -7.45
N LEU A 85 16.70 3.47 -7.37
CA LEU A 85 18.05 4.04 -7.19
C LEU A 85 18.57 4.77 -8.43
N PHE A 86 18.11 4.37 -9.61
CA PHE A 86 18.52 4.95 -10.89
C PHE A 86 17.32 5.43 -11.72
N PRO A 87 16.65 6.52 -11.30
CA PRO A 87 15.58 7.12 -12.08
C PRO A 87 15.99 7.44 -13.52
N LYS A 88 15.05 7.42 -14.45
CA LYS A 88 15.31 7.65 -15.89
C LYS A 88 16.05 8.96 -16.19
N ASN A 89 15.85 9.97 -15.34
CA ASN A 89 16.42 11.31 -15.52
C ASN A 89 17.77 11.50 -14.80
N SER A 90 18.36 10.46 -14.20
CA SER A 90 19.64 10.58 -13.50
C SER A 90 20.81 10.80 -14.46
N ASN A 91 21.63 11.81 -14.15
CA ASN A 91 22.86 12.11 -14.89
C ASN A 91 24.02 11.17 -14.48
N ALA A 92 25.15 11.25 -15.21
CA ALA A 92 26.30 10.38 -14.97
C ALA A 92 26.92 10.54 -13.58
N GLU A 93 26.97 11.76 -13.04
CA GLU A 93 27.51 12.06 -11.71
C GLU A 93 26.63 11.46 -10.60
N GLN A 94 25.30 11.61 -10.71
CA GLN A 94 24.33 11.00 -9.80
C GLN A 94 24.47 9.47 -9.80
N LYS A 95 24.55 8.85 -10.99
CA LYS A 95 24.76 7.40 -11.12
C LYS A 95 26.07 6.96 -10.49
N HIS A 96 27.16 7.70 -10.72
CA HIS A 96 28.46 7.41 -10.11
C HIS A 96 28.39 7.49 -8.59
N GLN A 97 27.75 8.52 -8.03
CA GLN A 97 27.60 8.68 -6.59
C GLN A 97 26.75 7.57 -5.97
N THR A 98 25.65 7.18 -6.62
CA THR A 98 24.83 6.05 -6.16
C THR A 98 25.62 4.74 -6.14
N LEU A 99 26.35 4.44 -7.22
CA LEU A 99 27.21 3.25 -7.29
C LEU A 99 28.30 3.28 -6.21
N LYS A 100 28.99 4.42 -6.06
CA LYS A 100 30.01 4.58 -5.02
C LYS A 100 29.44 4.30 -3.63
N ASN A 101 28.28 4.85 -3.31
CA ASN A 101 27.63 4.63 -2.02
C ASN A 101 27.21 3.17 -1.80
N LEU A 102 26.81 2.44 -2.86
CA LEU A 102 26.51 1.00 -2.78
C LEU A 102 27.77 0.18 -2.47
N PHE A 103 28.90 0.46 -3.14
CA PHE A 103 30.15 -0.27 -2.92
C PHE A 103 30.86 0.09 -1.61
N GLU A 104 30.68 1.32 -1.13
CA GLU A 104 31.23 1.78 0.16
C GLU A 104 30.30 1.45 1.35
N ASP A 105 29.22 0.70 1.11
CA ASP A 105 28.20 0.33 2.12
C ASP A 105 27.63 1.53 2.89
N LYS A 106 27.53 2.67 2.20
CA LYS A 106 26.96 3.92 2.73
C LYS A 106 25.44 4.00 2.52
N PHE A 107 24.89 3.19 1.62
CA PHE A 107 23.45 3.05 1.43
C PHE A 107 22.87 2.14 2.49
N LYS A 108 22.45 2.74 3.61
CA LYS A 108 21.76 1.98 4.67
C LYS A 108 20.34 1.62 4.26
N ILE A 109 19.64 2.49 3.52
CA ILE A 109 18.20 2.32 3.24
C ILE A 109 17.92 2.44 1.73
N TYR A 110 17.30 1.41 1.15
CA TYR A 110 16.94 1.32 -0.27
C TYR A 110 15.50 1.79 -0.58
N LYS A 111 14.87 2.47 0.38
CA LYS A 111 13.44 2.76 0.38
C LYS A 111 13.08 3.80 -0.70
N PRO A 112 12.09 3.52 -1.58
CA PRO A 112 11.62 4.47 -2.58
C PRO A 112 10.95 5.70 -1.94
N GLU A 113 10.86 6.82 -2.68
CA GLU A 113 10.12 7.98 -2.21
C GLU A 113 8.62 7.71 -2.19
N LYS A 114 7.87 8.40 -1.32
CA LYS A 114 6.41 8.21 -1.20
C LYS A 114 5.69 8.42 -2.53
N THR A 115 6.15 9.40 -3.30
CA THR A 115 5.61 9.77 -4.62
C THR A 115 5.83 8.70 -5.69
N ASP A 116 6.82 7.82 -5.51
CA ASP A 116 7.14 6.75 -6.46
C ASP A 116 6.17 5.57 -6.33
N ILE A 117 5.53 5.42 -5.16
CA ILE A 117 4.67 4.28 -4.84
C ILE A 117 3.18 4.62 -4.99
N ALA A 118 2.72 5.70 -4.33
CA ALA A 118 1.31 6.05 -4.30
C ALA A 118 1.14 7.50 -4.75
N ASN A 119 0.71 7.67 -6.00
CA ASN A 119 0.62 8.97 -6.67
C ASN A 119 -0.83 9.44 -6.88
N GLY A 120 -1.77 8.96 -6.07
CA GLY A 120 -3.19 9.17 -6.29
C GLY A 120 -3.86 8.01 -7.01
N ASN A 121 -3.17 7.17 -7.79
CA ASN A 121 -3.84 6.32 -8.78
C ASN A 121 -3.93 4.83 -8.44
N VAL A 122 -3.74 4.47 -7.17
CA VAL A 122 -3.78 3.09 -6.69
C VAL A 122 -5.12 2.43 -7.05
N ASP A 123 -5.07 1.36 -7.83
CA ASP A 123 -6.23 0.52 -8.14
C ASP A 123 -5.90 -0.98 -8.00
N GLY A 124 -6.90 -1.83 -8.22
CA GLY A 124 -6.73 -3.28 -8.08
C GLY A 124 -5.74 -3.91 -9.07
N ARG A 125 -5.41 -3.24 -10.19
CA ARG A 125 -4.35 -3.72 -11.09
C ARG A 125 -2.99 -3.40 -10.50
N MET A 126 -2.79 -2.19 -9.97
CA MET A 126 -1.54 -1.82 -9.31
C MET A 126 -1.18 -2.78 -8.16
N PHE A 127 -2.17 -3.19 -7.35
CA PHE A 127 -1.95 -4.22 -6.33
C PHE A 127 -1.48 -5.54 -6.94
N LYS A 128 -2.17 -6.05 -7.97
CA LYS A 128 -1.79 -7.32 -8.62
C LYS A 128 -0.41 -7.26 -9.25
N ASP A 129 -0.08 -6.14 -9.88
CA ASP A 129 1.21 -5.93 -10.53
C ASP A 129 2.34 -5.91 -9.50
N ILE A 130 2.18 -5.17 -8.40
CA ILE A 130 3.16 -5.14 -7.29
C ILE A 130 3.30 -6.51 -6.64
N LEU A 131 2.20 -7.19 -6.30
CA LEU A 131 2.27 -8.52 -5.69
C LEU A 131 3.03 -9.50 -6.58
N LYS A 132 2.79 -9.45 -7.89
CA LYS A 132 3.52 -10.24 -8.88
C LYS A 132 4.99 -9.84 -8.99
N GLU A 133 5.29 -8.54 -8.96
CA GLU A 133 6.66 -8.02 -9.05
C GLU A 133 7.52 -8.48 -7.86
N TYR A 134 6.96 -8.42 -6.66
CA TYR A 134 7.59 -8.97 -5.44
C TYR A 134 7.46 -10.49 -5.30
N GLN A 135 6.74 -11.16 -6.23
CA GLN A 135 6.47 -12.60 -6.23
C GLN A 135 5.70 -13.10 -4.98
N ILE A 136 4.93 -12.22 -4.34
CA ILE A 136 4.03 -12.58 -3.23
C ILE A 136 2.74 -13.12 -3.84
N SER A 137 2.51 -14.41 -3.61
CA SER A 137 1.48 -15.21 -4.30
C SER A 137 0.32 -15.60 -3.36
N ASP A 138 -0.68 -16.27 -3.93
CA ASP A 138 -1.82 -16.86 -3.19
C ASP A 138 -2.70 -15.87 -2.42
N ILE A 139 -2.77 -14.63 -2.91
CA ILE A 139 -3.68 -13.61 -2.38
C ILE A 139 -5.01 -13.65 -3.14
N GLN A 140 -6.11 -13.74 -2.40
CA GLN A 140 -7.48 -13.68 -2.93
C GLN A 140 -7.90 -12.23 -3.21
N PHE A 141 -7.30 -11.65 -4.25
CA PHE A 141 -7.58 -10.29 -4.70
C PHE A 141 -8.81 -10.24 -5.65
N HIS A 142 -9.99 -10.41 -5.08
CA HIS A 142 -11.27 -10.31 -5.79
C HIS A 142 -12.23 -9.40 -5.02
N PHE A 143 -12.81 -8.41 -5.70
CA PHE A 143 -13.90 -7.58 -5.17
C PHE A 143 -15.22 -8.10 -5.73
N GLN A 144 -16.15 -8.46 -4.84
CA GLN A 144 -17.53 -8.80 -5.22
C GLN A 144 -18.48 -7.60 -5.10
N ALA A 145 -18.04 -6.54 -4.44
CA ALA A 145 -18.79 -5.32 -4.27
C ALA A 145 -18.94 -4.54 -5.59
N GLU A 146 -20.03 -3.79 -5.73
CA GLU A 146 -20.21 -2.85 -6.84
C GLU A 146 -19.20 -1.69 -6.80
N ILE A 147 -18.73 -1.36 -5.59
CA ILE A 147 -17.69 -0.36 -5.35
C ILE A 147 -16.36 -1.09 -5.15
N ASP A 148 -15.58 -1.22 -6.23
CA ASP A 148 -14.22 -1.74 -6.19
C ASP A 148 -13.18 -0.59 -6.06
N LEU A 149 -11.89 -0.95 -6.03
CA LEU A 149 -10.82 0.06 -5.92
C LEU A 149 -10.75 1.01 -7.12
N ARG A 150 -11.17 0.56 -8.30
CA ARG A 150 -11.22 1.43 -9.47
C ARG A 150 -12.34 2.46 -9.29
N THR A 151 -13.52 2.02 -8.84
CA THR A 151 -14.64 2.91 -8.53
C THR A 151 -14.23 3.96 -7.49
N LEU A 152 -13.57 3.56 -6.40
CA LEU A 152 -13.09 4.50 -5.37
C LEU A 152 -12.08 5.51 -5.91
N LYS A 153 -11.12 5.07 -6.72
CA LYS A 153 -10.16 5.95 -7.39
C LYS A 153 -10.86 6.97 -8.28
N ASP A 154 -11.81 6.49 -9.09
CA ASP A 154 -12.53 7.33 -10.05
C ASP A 154 -13.38 8.37 -9.31
N ILE A 155 -14.05 7.99 -8.21
CA ILE A 155 -14.77 8.92 -7.31
C ILE A 155 -13.82 9.98 -6.74
N ARG A 156 -12.66 9.57 -6.21
CA ARG A 156 -11.67 10.50 -5.65
C ARG A 156 -11.20 11.49 -6.71
N ASN A 157 -10.91 11.03 -7.93
CA ASN A 157 -10.50 11.87 -9.05
C ASN A 157 -11.60 12.86 -9.45
N GLN A 158 -12.84 12.40 -9.62
CA GLN A 158 -13.98 13.25 -9.99
C GLN A 158 -14.19 14.40 -8.99
N LEU A 159 -14.13 14.09 -7.69
CA LEU A 159 -14.25 15.10 -6.63
C LEU A 159 -13.05 16.07 -6.62
N ALA A 160 -11.83 15.55 -6.76
CA ALA A 160 -10.61 16.38 -6.74
C ALA A 160 -10.49 17.30 -7.95
N HIS A 161 -11.01 16.89 -9.11
CA HIS A 161 -11.03 17.70 -10.32
C HIS A 161 -12.28 18.59 -10.45
N GLY A 162 -13.24 18.48 -9.51
CA GLY A 162 -14.48 19.25 -9.52
C GLY A 162 -15.44 18.85 -10.64
N GLU A 163 -15.30 17.64 -11.19
CA GLU A 163 -16.21 17.09 -12.21
C GLU A 163 -17.58 16.75 -11.61
N LYS A 164 -17.60 16.39 -10.33
CA LYS A 164 -18.77 16.04 -9.53
C LYS A 164 -18.67 16.72 -8.18
N ASP A 165 -19.80 17.07 -7.58
CA ASP A 165 -19.84 17.48 -6.18
C ASP A 165 -20.11 16.30 -5.24
N PHE A 166 -19.91 16.52 -3.93
CA PHE A 166 -20.08 15.50 -2.91
C PHE A 166 -21.53 15.00 -2.78
N SER A 167 -22.52 15.87 -2.99
CA SER A 167 -23.93 15.48 -2.89
C SER A 167 -24.30 14.57 -4.06
N GLU A 168 -23.82 14.87 -5.27
CA GLU A 168 -24.04 14.08 -6.47
C GLU A 168 -23.41 12.68 -6.36
N ILE A 169 -22.15 12.58 -5.92
CA ILE A 169 -21.50 11.28 -5.66
C ILE A 169 -22.26 10.53 -4.58
N GLY A 170 -22.59 11.20 -3.47
CA GLY A 170 -23.29 10.59 -2.35
C GLY A 170 -24.62 9.98 -2.74
N LEU A 171 -25.39 10.67 -3.58
CA LEU A 171 -26.70 10.22 -4.05
C LEU A 171 -26.62 8.90 -4.84
N ALA A 172 -25.53 8.67 -5.58
CA ALA A 172 -25.36 7.50 -6.43
C ALA A 172 -25.19 6.18 -5.65
N TYR A 173 -24.88 6.24 -4.35
CA TYR A 173 -24.59 5.06 -3.54
C TYR A 173 -25.43 4.98 -2.26
N SER A 174 -25.77 3.76 -1.86
CA SER A 174 -26.46 3.43 -0.62
C SER A 174 -25.46 3.20 0.52
N VAL A 175 -25.92 3.38 1.76
CA VAL A 175 -25.11 3.11 2.96
C VAL A 175 -24.66 1.64 3.00
N GLU A 176 -25.48 0.72 2.51
CA GLU A 176 -25.16 -0.71 2.45
C GLU A 176 -24.01 -0.99 1.48
N GLN A 177 -24.01 -0.41 0.28
CA GLN A 177 -22.91 -0.57 -0.69
C GLN A 177 -21.58 -0.08 -0.11
N LEU A 178 -21.61 1.04 0.59
CA LEU A 178 -20.48 1.61 1.31
C LEU A 178 -19.94 0.63 2.38
N MET A 179 -20.83 0.04 3.19
CA MET A 179 -20.45 -0.94 4.22
C MET A 179 -19.88 -2.23 3.62
N VAL A 180 -20.45 -2.72 2.52
CA VAL A 180 -19.94 -3.89 1.80
C VAL A 180 -18.55 -3.60 1.24
N CYS A 181 -18.33 -2.41 0.66
CA CYS A 181 -17.02 -1.96 0.18
C CYS A 181 -15.96 -1.94 1.30
N LYS A 182 -16.30 -1.37 2.47
CA LYS A 182 -15.42 -1.35 3.65
C LYS A 182 -14.99 -2.76 4.06
N LYS A 183 -15.95 -3.69 4.19
CA LYS A 183 -15.68 -5.08 4.58
C LYS A 183 -14.80 -5.82 3.58
N GLU A 184 -15.02 -5.61 2.28
CA GLU A 184 -14.18 -6.23 1.25
C GLU A 184 -12.74 -5.68 1.28
N ILE A 185 -12.57 -4.38 1.50
CA ILE A 185 -11.24 -3.77 1.71
C ILE A 185 -10.55 -4.38 2.92
N GLU A 186 -11.24 -4.48 4.07
CA GLU A 186 -10.71 -5.08 5.29
C GLU A 186 -10.28 -6.53 5.06
N ARG A 187 -11.13 -7.35 4.41
CA ARG A 187 -10.81 -8.74 4.09
C ARG A 187 -9.56 -8.85 3.23
N ILE A 188 -9.45 -8.02 2.19
CA ILE A 188 -8.31 -8.04 1.27
C ILE A 188 -7.03 -7.57 1.96
N PHE A 189 -7.11 -6.55 2.82
CA PHE A 189 -5.94 -6.08 3.55
C PHE A 189 -5.44 -7.13 4.52
N LEU A 190 -6.33 -7.80 5.25
CA LEU A 190 -5.95 -8.90 6.15
C LEU A 190 -5.23 -10.01 5.39
N ASP A 191 -5.76 -10.46 4.25
CA ASP A 191 -5.10 -11.50 3.43
C ASP A 191 -3.72 -11.04 2.93
N ILE A 192 -3.60 -9.79 2.45
CA ILE A 192 -2.29 -9.25 2.03
C ILE A 192 -1.32 -9.14 3.20
N GLN A 193 -1.79 -8.71 4.39
CA GLN A 193 -0.97 -8.60 5.59
C GLN A 193 -0.45 -9.96 6.04
N ASP A 194 -1.31 -10.98 6.06
CA ASP A 194 -0.93 -12.35 6.44
C ASP A 194 0.12 -12.91 5.47
N LYS A 195 -0.08 -12.71 4.15
CA LYS A 195 0.89 -13.15 3.14
C LYS A 195 2.20 -12.37 3.20
N LEU A 196 2.15 -11.07 3.48
CA LEU A 196 3.34 -10.27 3.69
C LEU A 196 4.10 -10.77 4.92
N GLU A 197 3.43 -11.00 6.04
CA GLU A 197 4.05 -11.49 7.28
C GLU A 197 4.78 -12.82 7.05
N ILE A 198 4.13 -13.78 6.40
CA ILE A 198 4.74 -15.06 6.02
C ILE A 198 5.97 -14.83 5.13
N SER A 199 5.82 -14.01 4.08
CA SER A 199 6.91 -13.76 3.13
C SER A 199 8.13 -13.09 3.77
N LEU A 200 7.91 -12.13 4.69
CA LEU A 200 8.99 -11.47 5.42
C LEU A 200 9.68 -12.43 6.39
N ASN A 201 8.92 -13.26 7.12
CA ASN A 201 9.49 -14.28 8.00
C ASN A 201 10.37 -15.29 7.24
N ASP A 202 9.96 -15.66 6.03
CA ASP A 202 10.73 -16.52 5.13
C ASP A 202 11.91 -15.81 4.44
N ARG A 203 12.10 -14.50 4.72
CA ARG A 203 13.08 -13.63 4.05
C ARG A 203 13.03 -13.78 2.54
N PHE A 204 11.84 -13.71 1.95
CA PHE A 204 11.59 -14.03 0.54
C PHE A 204 12.55 -13.29 -0.43
N TYR A 205 13.01 -12.10 -0.04
CA TYR A 205 13.91 -11.24 -0.77
C TYR A 205 15.39 -11.66 -0.75
N LEU A 206 15.82 -12.49 0.22
CA LEU A 206 17.22 -12.87 0.44
C LEU A 206 17.62 -14.01 -0.49
N ASN A 207 18.82 -13.96 -1.07
CA ASN A 207 19.33 -15.02 -1.93
C ASN A 207 19.64 -16.28 -1.11
N ASP A 208 19.24 -17.45 -1.64
CA ASP A 208 19.29 -18.73 -0.92
C ASP A 208 20.68 -19.08 -0.38
N ARG A 209 21.75 -18.60 -1.05
CA ARG A 209 23.13 -18.80 -0.59
C ARG A 209 23.45 -18.14 0.76
N PHE A 210 22.69 -17.12 1.16
CA PHE A 210 22.87 -16.37 2.41
C PHE A 210 21.85 -16.75 3.50
N LEU A 211 20.86 -17.59 3.19
CA LEU A 211 19.87 -18.05 4.18
C LEU A 211 20.52 -18.84 5.32
N ASN A 212 21.55 -19.65 5.03
CA ASN A 212 22.24 -20.48 6.03
C ASN A 212 23.16 -19.68 6.97
N ASP A 213 23.65 -18.51 6.55
CA ASP A 213 24.49 -17.66 7.39
C ASP A 213 23.65 -16.86 8.41
N ALA A 214 22.39 -16.52 8.06
CA ALA A 214 21.47 -15.79 8.93
C ALA A 214 20.92 -16.65 10.09
N VAL A 215 20.72 -17.96 9.90
CA VAL A 215 20.21 -18.88 10.95
C VAL A 215 21.24 -19.16 12.04
N ASN A 216 22.54 -19.02 11.73
CA ASN A 216 23.61 -19.26 12.70
C ASN A 216 23.94 -18.04 13.59
N LEU A 217 23.37 -16.86 13.30
CA LEU A 217 23.53 -15.64 14.10
C LEU A 217 22.42 -15.41 15.13
N THR A 218 21.38 -16.27 15.12
CA THR A 218 20.23 -16.21 16.05
C THR A 218 20.21 -17.34 17.09
N GLN A 219 21.27 -18.15 17.18
CA GLN A 219 21.55 -19.08 18.29
C GLN A 219 22.65 -18.53 19.20
#